data_AF-V7FIP6-F1
#
_entry.id   AF-V7FIP6-F1
#
_cell.length_a   1.000
_cell.length_b   1.000
_cell.length_c   1.000
_cell.angle_alpha   90.00
_cell.angle_beta   90.00
_cell.angle_gamma   90.00
#
_symmetry.space_group_name_H-M   'P 1'
#
loop_
_entity.id
_entity.type
_entity.pdbx_description
1 polymer ?
#
loop_
_entity_poly.entity_id
_entity_poly.type
_entity_poly.pdbx_seq_one_letter_code
_entity_poly.pdbx_strand_id
1 'polypeptide(L)'
;MEFALLAPFLMMLLFGIFAFGWALNAMSSVRYTLETSSRALQMKNSLTQAQIQAIATEKLLDLGLKDVEVTIGIDPPSGGFRMAHLTATYAFVIEFPYFDQYPINYATTVTVPLIGT
;
A
#
# COMPACT_ATOMS: atom_id res chain seq x y z
N MET A 1 42.89 12.18 -3.33
CA MET A 1 42.15 12.29 -2.04
C MET A 1 40.77 12.92 -2.24
N GLU A 2 40.55 13.69 -3.31
CA GLU A 2 39.29 14.42 -3.56
C GLU A 2 38.08 13.50 -3.83
N PHE A 3 38.27 12.35 -4.50
CA PHE A 3 37.15 11.44 -4.82
C PHE A 3 36.56 10.74 -3.59
N ALA A 4 37.39 10.45 -2.57
CA ALA A 4 36.94 9.79 -1.35
C ALA A 4 36.00 10.68 -0.51
N LEU A 5 36.11 12.01 -0.65
CA LEU A 5 35.20 12.98 -0.02
C LEU A 5 33.86 13.07 -0.75
N LEU A 6 33.83 12.88 -2.08
CA LEU A 6 32.61 12.95 -2.89
C LEU A 6 31.83 11.62 -2.91
N ALA A 7 32.54 10.49 -2.81
CA ALA A 7 31.96 9.15 -2.81
C ALA A 7 30.81 8.94 -1.79
N PRO A 8 30.90 9.37 -0.51
CA PRO A 8 29.80 9.19 0.44
C PRO A 8 28.55 10.01 0.06
N PHE A 9 28.71 11.24 -0.44
CA PHE A 9 27.58 12.06 -0.91
C PHE A 9 26.93 11.46 -2.15
N LEU A 10 27.73 10.94 -3.09
CA LEU A 10 27.22 10.29 -4.29
C LEU A 10 26.47 9.00 -3.96
N MET A 11 26.97 8.20 -3.02
CA MET A 11 26.26 7.03 -2.51
C MET A 11 24.96 7.40 -1.81
N MET A 12 24.96 8.42 -0.96
CA MET A 12 23.74 8.91 -0.29
C MET A 12 22.70 9.38 -1.32
N LEU A 13 23.12 10.12 -2.34
CA LEU A 13 22.25 10.55 -3.43
C LEU A 13 21.68 9.36 -4.20
N LEU A 14 22.50 8.37 -4.51
CA LEU A 14 22.07 7.16 -5.22
C LEU A 14 21.01 6.39 -4.43
N PHE A 15 21.26 6.12 -3.13
CA PHE A 15 20.28 5.46 -2.26
C PHE A 15 18.98 6.27 -2.13
N GLY A 16 19.08 7.60 -2.04
CA GLY A 16 17.90 8.47 -2.01
C GLY A 16 17.05 8.37 -3.28
N ILE A 17 17.66 8.34 -4.46
CA ILE A 17 16.95 8.19 -5.74
C ILE A 17 16.26 6.82 -5.82
N PHE A 18 16.95 5.74 -5.42
CA PHE A 18 16.35 4.41 -5.40
C PHE A 18 15.18 4.31 -4.42
N ALA A 19 15.33 4.84 -3.20
CA ALA A 19 14.26 4.86 -2.19
C ALA A 19 13.03 5.63 -2.70
N PHE A 20 13.25 6.77 -3.37
CA PHE A 20 12.15 7.55 -3.95
C PHE A 20 11.43 6.81 -5.08
N GLY A 21 12.18 6.16 -5.99
CA GLY A 21 11.59 5.33 -7.05
C GLY A 21 10.76 4.17 -6.50
N TRP A 22 11.26 3.50 -5.45
CA TRP A 22 10.53 2.44 -4.76
C TRP A 22 9.28 2.97 -4.05
N ALA A 23 9.32 4.16 -3.45
CA ALA A 23 8.15 4.79 -2.82
C ALA A 23 7.02 5.06 -3.84
N LEU A 24 7.36 5.62 -5.01
CA LEU A 24 6.39 5.86 -6.08
C LEU A 24 5.79 4.55 -6.62
N ASN A 25 6.61 3.51 -6.76
CA ASN A 25 6.15 2.19 -7.16
C ASN A 25 5.22 1.55 -6.12
N ALA A 26 5.59 1.60 -4.84
CA ALA A 26 4.82 1.04 -3.74
C ALA A 26 3.44 1.72 -3.62
N MET A 27 3.40 3.06 -3.65
CA MET A 27 2.13 3.80 -3.57
C MET A 27 1.18 3.46 -4.73
N SER A 28 1.71 3.35 -5.95
CA SER A 28 0.93 2.96 -7.14
C SER A 28 0.41 1.52 -7.02
N SER A 29 1.24 0.61 -6.53
CA SER A 29 0.90 -0.82 -6.37
C SER A 29 -0.11 -1.05 -5.26
N VAL A 30 -0.04 -0.30 -4.15
CA VAL A 30 -1.05 -0.32 -3.08
C VAL A 30 -2.41 0.04 -3.64
N ARG A 31 -2.48 1.18 -4.33
CA ARG A 31 -3.73 1.66 -4.92
C ARG A 31 -4.31 0.66 -5.91
N TYR A 32 -3.48 0.14 -6.81
CA TYR A 32 -3.90 -0.88 -7.78
C TYR A 32 -4.42 -2.15 -7.10
N THR A 33 -3.76 -2.61 -6.03
CA THR A 33 -4.17 -3.78 -5.26
C THR A 33 -5.52 -3.55 -4.58
N LEU A 34 -5.75 -2.36 -4.01
CA LEU A 34 -7.04 -1.98 -3.43
C LEU A 34 -8.14 -1.87 -4.49
N GLU A 35 -7.87 -1.27 -5.65
CA GLU A 35 -8.83 -1.18 -6.76
C GLU A 35 -9.19 -2.57 -7.31
N THR A 36 -8.22 -3.47 -7.42
CA THR A 36 -8.47 -4.85 -7.88
C THR A 36 -9.25 -5.66 -6.85
N SER A 37 -8.88 -5.53 -5.57
CA SER A 37 -9.55 -6.19 -4.43
C SER A 37 -11.00 -5.74 -4.30
N SER A 38 -11.23 -4.44 -4.46
CA SER A 38 -12.56 -3.83 -4.40
C SER A 38 -13.43 -4.20 -5.60
N ARG A 39 -12.86 -4.39 -6.80
CA ARG A 39 -13.57 -4.98 -7.96
C ARG A 39 -13.91 -6.45 -7.75
N ALA A 40 -13.02 -7.23 -7.14
CA ALA A 40 -13.30 -8.62 -6.79
C ALA A 40 -14.45 -8.75 -5.80
N LEU A 41 -14.53 -7.84 -4.81
CA LEU A 41 -15.67 -7.72 -3.89
C LEU A 41 -16.97 -7.40 -4.62
N GLN A 42 -16.94 -6.49 -5.60
CA GLN A 42 -18.12 -6.13 -6.41
C GLN A 42 -18.63 -7.29 -7.26
N MET A 43 -17.73 -8.10 -7.82
CA MET A 43 -18.10 -9.19 -8.74
C MET A 43 -18.66 -10.44 -8.03
N LYS A 44 -18.92 -10.40 -6.71
CA LYS A 44 -19.43 -11.53 -5.90
C LYS A 44 -18.68 -12.83 -6.21
N ASN A 45 -17.39 -12.73 -6.49
CA ASN A 45 -16.65 -13.79 -7.16
C ASN A 45 -15.95 -14.67 -6.11
N SER A 46 -16.65 -15.70 -5.63
CA SER A 46 -16.19 -16.84 -4.80
C SER A 46 -15.35 -16.61 -3.53
N LEU A 47 -14.75 -15.44 -3.35
CA LEU A 47 -13.83 -15.08 -2.28
C LEU A 47 -14.56 -14.24 -1.24
N THR A 48 -14.35 -14.59 0.02
CA THR A 48 -14.89 -13.85 1.16
C THR A 48 -14.11 -12.56 1.40
N GLN A 49 -14.71 -11.61 2.10
CA GLN A 49 -14.06 -10.35 2.51
C GLN A 49 -12.71 -10.59 3.19
N ALA A 50 -12.63 -11.60 4.07
CA ALA A 50 -11.40 -11.98 4.76
C ALA A 50 -10.31 -12.50 3.81
N GLN A 51 -10.69 -13.25 2.76
CA GLN A 51 -9.74 -13.74 1.76
C GLN A 51 -9.19 -12.59 0.89
N ILE A 52 -10.05 -11.63 0.54
CA ILE A 52 -9.63 -10.45 -0.24
C ILE A 52 -8.71 -9.56 0.59
N GLN A 53 -9.02 -9.39 1.88
CA GLN A 53 -8.14 -8.72 2.84
C GLN A 53 -6.79 -9.42 2.93
N ALA A 54 -6.76 -10.75 3.10
CA ALA A 54 -5.52 -11.52 3.20
C ALA A 54 -4.65 -11.40 1.93
N ILE A 55 -5.24 -11.51 0.74
CA ILE A 55 -4.53 -11.37 -0.54
C ILE A 55 -3.98 -9.95 -0.70
N ALA A 56 -4.76 -8.93 -0.32
CA ALA A 56 -4.31 -7.54 -0.36
C ALA A 56 -3.14 -7.32 0.61
N THR A 57 -3.25 -7.80 1.85
CA THR A 57 -2.18 -7.71 2.85
C THR A 57 -0.92 -8.43 2.39
N GLU A 58 -1.02 -9.64 1.85
CA GLU A 58 0.13 -10.41 1.35
C GLU A 58 0.85 -9.68 0.22
N LYS A 59 0.11 -9.13 -0.75
CA LYS A 59 0.69 -8.31 -1.83
C LYS A 59 1.39 -7.06 -1.32
N LEU A 60 0.85 -6.42 -0.30
CA LEU A 60 1.46 -5.24 0.32
C LEU A 60 2.73 -5.59 1.10
N LEU A 61 2.77 -6.73 1.77
CA LEU A 61 3.97 -7.25 2.43
C LEU A 61 5.06 -7.64 1.42
N ASP A 62 4.69 -8.25 0.28
CA ASP A 62 5.62 -8.61 -0.81
C ASP A 62 6.26 -7.37 -1.46
N LEU A 63 5.57 -6.22 -1.43
CA LEU A 63 6.13 -4.93 -1.83
C LEU A 63 7.18 -4.40 -0.85
N GLY A 64 7.43 -5.08 0.28
CA GLY A 64 8.38 -4.69 1.33
C GLY A 64 7.85 -3.63 2.29
N LEU A 65 6.54 -3.39 2.30
CA LEU A 65 5.88 -2.49 3.26
C LEU A 65 5.80 -3.18 4.63
N LYS A 66 6.01 -2.42 5.70
CA LYS A 66 5.89 -2.89 7.09
C LYS A 66 4.58 -2.39 7.69
N ASP A 67 4.14 -2.99 8.79
CA ASP A 67 2.92 -2.61 9.53
C ASP A 67 1.67 -2.47 8.64
N VAL A 68 1.52 -3.42 7.73
CA VAL A 68 0.41 -3.43 6.78
C VAL A 68 -0.88 -3.91 7.47
N GLU A 69 -1.89 -3.05 7.46
CA GLU A 69 -3.24 -3.38 7.87
C GLU A 69 -4.22 -2.97 6.77
N VAL A 70 -5.06 -3.90 6.33
CA VAL A 70 -6.10 -3.66 5.33
C VAL A 70 -7.44 -3.85 6.00
N THR A 71 -8.31 -2.85 5.96
CA THR A 71 -9.64 -2.88 6.58
C THR A 71 -10.69 -2.59 5.52
N ILE A 72 -11.78 -3.35 5.55
CA ILE A 72 -12.88 -3.24 4.61
C ILE A 72 -14.14 -2.86 5.41
N GLY A 73 -14.59 -1.61 5.29
CA GLY A 73 -15.86 -1.13 5.83
C GLY A 73 -16.94 -1.20 4.75
N ILE A 74 -18.13 -1.68 5.07
CA ILE A 74 -19.27 -1.68 4.13
C ILE A 74 -20.42 -0.90 4.75
N ASP A 75 -20.80 0.19 4.11
CA ASP A 75 -21.89 1.04 4.53
C ASP A 75 -23.26 0.31 4.46
N PRO A 76 -24.23 0.75 5.29
CA PRO A 76 -25.59 0.26 5.21
C PRO A 76 -26.19 0.56 3.81
N PRO A 77 -27.06 -0.33 3.30
CA PRO A 77 -27.63 -0.18 1.96
C PRO A 77 -28.48 1.07 1.83
N SER A 78 -28.26 1.80 0.73
CA SER A 78 -29.07 2.96 0.33
C SER A 78 -29.45 2.80 -1.14
N GLY A 79 -30.76 2.64 -1.41
CA GLY A 79 -31.29 2.61 -2.79
C GLY A 79 -30.82 1.44 -3.67
N GLY A 80 -30.54 0.25 -3.11
CA GLY A 80 -30.11 -0.93 -3.87
C GLY A 80 -28.60 -1.04 -4.11
N PHE A 81 -27.82 -0.12 -3.54
CA PHE A 81 -26.35 -0.15 -3.57
C PHE A 81 -25.80 -0.04 -2.15
N ARG A 82 -24.62 -0.62 -1.91
CA ARG A 82 -23.83 -0.47 -0.67
C ARG A 82 -22.49 0.12 -1.04
N MET A 83 -21.91 1.02 -0.26
CA MET A 83 -20.53 1.46 -0.50
C MET A 83 -19.57 0.63 0.34
N ALA A 84 -18.48 0.14 -0.28
CA ALA A 84 -17.37 -0.46 0.44
C ALA A 84 -16.17 0.50 0.43
N HIS A 85 -15.65 0.76 1.61
CA HIS A 85 -14.43 1.52 1.85
C HIS A 85 -13.33 0.52 2.19
N LEU A 86 -12.38 0.34 1.27
CA LEU A 86 -11.15 -0.41 1.53
C LEU A 86 -10.07 0.58 1.93
N THR A 87 -9.62 0.50 3.18
CA THR A 87 -8.53 1.33 3.71
C THR A 87 -7.32 0.43 3.95
N ALA A 88 -6.19 0.74 3.32
CA ALA A 88 -4.90 0.15 3.69
C ALA A 88 -4.05 1.18 4.44
N THR A 89 -3.56 0.79 5.60
CA THR A 89 -2.53 1.49 6.36
C THR A 89 -1.23 0.69 6.26
N TYR A 90 -0.12 1.38 6.02
CA TYR A 90 1.19 0.74 5.87
C TYR A 90 2.31 1.72 6.24
N ALA A 91 3.40 1.20 6.79
CA ALA A 91 4.62 1.92 7.06
C ALA A 91 5.63 1.70 5.92
N PHE A 92 6.08 2.80 5.33
CA PHE A 92 7.22 2.82 4.43
C PHE A 92 8.48 3.12 5.24
N VAL A 93 9.39 2.15 5.33
CA VAL A 93 10.64 2.31 6.09
C VAL A 93 11.79 2.47 5.10
N ILE A 94 12.43 3.64 5.11
CA ILE A 94 13.65 3.86 4.33
C ILE A 94 14.83 3.47 5.21
N GLU A 95 15.44 2.32 4.90
CA GLU A 95 16.62 1.84 5.61
C GLU A 95 17.88 2.53 5.05
N PHE A 96 18.37 3.56 5.74
CA PHE A 96 19.66 4.16 5.44
C PHE A 96 20.74 3.53 6.30
N PRO A 97 21.86 3.05 5.72
CA PRO A 97 23.02 2.66 6.50
C PRO A 97 23.45 3.83 7.39
N TYR A 98 23.73 3.56 8.67
CA TYR A 98 24.17 4.53 9.68
C TYR A 98 23.11 5.50 10.25
N PHE A 99 21.84 5.37 9.89
CA PHE A 99 20.75 6.16 10.48
C PHE A 99 19.66 5.25 11.07
N ASP A 100 18.98 5.74 12.10
CA ASP A 100 17.82 5.05 12.68
C ASP A 100 16.66 4.99 11.67
N GLN A 101 15.98 3.85 11.65
CA GLN A 101 14.84 3.61 10.78
C GLN A 101 13.69 4.57 11.14
N TYR A 102 13.32 5.44 10.22
CA TYR A 102 12.14 6.31 10.36
C TYR A 102 10.96 5.75 9.57
N PRO A 103 9.99 5.08 10.22
CA PRO A 103 8.79 4.63 9.53
C PRO A 103 7.89 5.81 9.18
N ILE A 104 7.55 5.93 7.89
CA ILE A 104 6.55 6.89 7.41
C ILE A 104 5.23 6.14 7.22
N ASN A 105 4.25 6.46 8.06
CA ASN A 105 2.92 5.84 8.01
C ASN A 105 2.07 6.49 6.92
N TYR A 106 1.55 5.66 6.02
CA TYR A 106 0.63 6.05 4.96
C TYR A 106 -0.71 5.35 5.13
N ALA A 107 -1.79 6.05 4.80
CA ALA A 107 -3.13 5.51 4.72
C ALA A 107 -3.69 5.78 3.31
N THR A 108 -4.21 4.75 2.65
CA THR A 108 -4.85 4.86 1.34
C THR A 108 -6.24 4.25 1.40
N THR A 109 -7.26 5.04 1.09
CA THR A 109 -8.66 4.58 1.06
C THR A 109 -9.19 4.58 -0.37
N VAL A 110 -9.83 3.48 -0.76
CA VAL A 110 -10.53 3.30 -2.02
C VAL A 110 -12.00 2.99 -1.73
N THR A 111 -12.90 3.80 -2.26
CA THR A 111 -14.35 3.63 -2.14
C THR A 111 -14.90 3.01 -3.41
N VAL A 112 -15.67 1.92 -3.28
CA VAL A 112 -16.37 1.29 -4.41
C VAL A 112 -17.84 1.02 -4.12
N PRO A 113 -18.72 1.16 -5.12
CA PRO A 113 -20.11 0.75 -5.00
C PRO A 113 -20.24 -0.77 -5.16
N LEU A 114 -20.80 -1.46 -4.17
CA LEU A 114 -21.23 -2.85 -4.21
C LEU A 114 -22.71 -2.93 -4.62
N ILE A 115 -23.06 -4.00 -5.33
CA ILE A 115 -24.47 -4.31 -5.65
C ILE A 115 -25.17 -4.73 -4.35
N GLY A 116 -26.17 -3.97 -3.94
CA GLY A 116 -26.99 -4.30 -2.78
C GLY A 116 -28.00 -5.38 -3.14
N THR A 117 -27.88 -6.55 -2.52
CA THR A 117 -29.00 -7.49 -2.39
C THR A 117 -29.64 -7.30 -1.03
#